data_AF-A0A151PIQ0-F1
#
_entry.id   AF-A0A151PIQ0-F1
#
_cell.length_a   1.000
_cell.length_b   1.000
_cell.length_c   1.000
_cell.angle_alpha   90.00
_cell.angle_beta   90.00
_cell.angle_gamma   90.00
#
_symmetry.space_group_name_H-M   'P 1'
#
loop_
_entity.id
_entity.type
_entity.pdbx_description
1 polymer ?
#
loop_
_entity_poly.entity_id
_entity_poly.type
_entity_poly.pdbx_seq_one_letter_code
_entity_poly.pdbx_strand_id
1 'polypeptide(L)'
;MGAIGAQFTYVGMGEVAQDPIQPTDPYQGTVLLDEMLAARCGYVLSEDVWGNPIFRASVLGCHVTNEADQLFSLTVNIKVSSYPNLRRATTYMYPMYCTYSQWAPREIVCEENYMESSISNGIYGVIYSINLFLEHVWTDADWNMTKYTVFKPITAPFMPRIPRIIDKTLQEKRIFEVALGPFLPDVSLVTITVGNMPLTPRETEYHGYKVYETPFPNGTKGFNLEVSFDDPNVLKEYVNRNETKYTLRVNYTLNVGPEMKPYHHSAEVECVVADIVCYPNGTIIISAKMRTVPSIDMRKTKLKDSTCKPEESNDRRAFFKFHVTTCGTSQRFEGNRIIYENEISYDKETLPARGPPTITRDPDYR
;
A
#
# COMPACT_ATOMS: atom_id res chain seq x y z
N MET A 1 13.06 -40.68 -6.92
CA MET A 1 12.98 -39.23 -7.17
C MET A 1 12.62 -39.07 -8.63
N GLY A 2 11.34 -38.89 -8.93
CA GLY A 2 10.85 -38.81 -10.30
C GLY A 2 9.61 -37.95 -10.28
N ALA A 3 9.64 -36.84 -11.00
CA ALA A 3 8.52 -35.94 -11.13
C ALA A 3 7.44 -36.57 -12.00
N ILE A 4 6.17 -36.31 -11.70
CA ILE A 4 5.06 -36.69 -12.59
C ILE A 4 4.89 -35.59 -13.65
N GLY A 5 5.83 -35.51 -14.59
CA GLY A 5 5.83 -34.46 -15.61
C GLY A 5 7.09 -34.50 -16.45
N ALA A 6 6.95 -34.18 -17.73
CA ALA A 6 8.11 -33.99 -18.59
C ALA A 6 8.47 -32.50 -18.58
N GLN A 7 9.63 -32.17 -18.02
CA GLN A 7 10.21 -30.82 -18.13
C GLN A 7 11.22 -30.81 -19.27
N PHE A 8 11.05 -29.85 -20.17
CA PHE A 8 11.99 -29.58 -21.24
C PHE A 8 12.51 -28.15 -21.10
N THR A 9 13.83 -28.01 -21.08
CA THR A 9 14.50 -26.71 -21.07
C THR A 9 15.28 -26.61 -22.37
N TYR A 10 14.94 -25.61 -23.18
CA TYR A 10 15.65 -25.33 -24.42
C TYR A 10 16.69 -24.24 -24.17
N VAL A 11 17.95 -24.52 -24.45
CA VAL A 11 19.04 -23.53 -24.36
C VAL A 11 19.50 -23.20 -25.78
N GLY A 12 19.06 -22.05 -26.30
CA GLY A 12 19.43 -21.57 -27.62
C GLY A 12 20.35 -20.35 -27.55
N MET A 13 21.39 -20.30 -28.39
CA MET A 13 22.17 -19.08 -28.57
C MET A 13 21.41 -18.12 -29.50
N GLY A 14 20.56 -17.25 -28.94
CA GLY A 14 19.84 -16.20 -29.68
C GLY A 14 18.63 -15.67 -28.89
N GLU A 15 18.33 -14.38 -29.05
CA GLU A 15 17.22 -13.69 -28.36
C GLU A 15 15.87 -14.31 -28.73
N VAL A 16 15.12 -14.72 -27.71
CA VAL A 16 13.90 -15.53 -27.81
C VAL A 16 12.71 -14.65 -28.21
N ALA A 17 11.91 -15.14 -29.14
CA ALA A 17 10.70 -14.48 -29.62
C ALA A 17 9.45 -14.91 -28.83
N GLN A 18 8.32 -14.21 -29.01
CA GLN A 18 7.01 -14.64 -28.49
C GLN A 18 6.61 -16.02 -29.04
N ASP A 19 6.34 -16.97 -28.14
CA ASP A 19 5.79 -18.33 -28.35
C ASP A 19 6.56 -19.26 -29.31
N PRO A 20 7.80 -19.68 -28.97
CA PRO A 20 8.62 -20.51 -29.86
C PRO A 20 8.23 -22.00 -29.88
N ILE A 21 7.39 -22.50 -28.96
CA ILE A 21 7.13 -23.93 -28.77
C ILE A 21 5.66 -24.25 -29.04
N GLN A 22 5.40 -25.25 -29.89
CA GLN A 22 4.05 -25.66 -30.29
C GLN A 22 3.89 -27.19 -30.18
N PRO A 23 2.98 -27.73 -29.36
CA PRO A 23 2.73 -29.16 -29.31
C PRO A 23 2.11 -29.66 -30.63
N THR A 24 2.31 -30.94 -30.91
CA THR A 24 1.81 -31.59 -32.12
C THR A 24 0.77 -32.64 -31.74
N ASP A 25 -0.40 -32.54 -32.35
CA ASP A 25 -1.42 -33.59 -32.32
C ASP A 25 -1.01 -34.73 -33.27
N PRO A 26 -0.96 -35.99 -32.81
CA PRO A 26 -0.66 -37.15 -33.65
C PRO A 26 -1.57 -37.33 -34.87
N TYR A 27 -2.79 -36.80 -34.83
CA TYR A 27 -3.83 -36.94 -35.85
C TYR A 27 -4.14 -35.64 -36.61
N GLN A 28 -3.92 -34.48 -36.00
CA GLN A 28 -4.33 -33.17 -36.54
C GLN A 28 -3.17 -32.19 -36.84
N GLY A 29 -1.92 -32.53 -36.50
CA GLY A 29 -0.75 -31.71 -36.82
C GLY A 29 -0.41 -30.66 -35.75
N THR A 30 0.22 -29.55 -36.13
CA THR A 30 0.74 -28.55 -35.17
C THR A 30 -0.39 -27.77 -34.51
N VAL A 31 -0.39 -27.71 -33.18
CA VAL A 31 -1.38 -27.00 -32.38
C VAL A 31 -0.81 -25.64 -31.97
N LEU A 32 -1.56 -24.57 -32.26
CA LEU A 32 -1.22 -23.23 -31.77
C LEU A 32 -1.54 -23.17 -30.28
N LEU A 33 -0.52 -22.89 -29.47
CA LEU A 33 -0.68 -22.76 -28.03
C LEU A 33 -1.12 -21.32 -27.70
N ASP A 34 -2.31 -21.16 -27.15
CA ASP A 34 -2.71 -19.94 -26.43
C ASP A 34 -2.73 -20.21 -24.92
N GLU A 35 -2.75 -19.14 -24.10
CA GLU A 35 -2.67 -19.25 -22.63
C GLU A 35 -3.83 -20.08 -22.02
N MET A 36 -5.02 -20.00 -22.61
CA MET A 36 -6.21 -20.70 -22.14
C MET A 36 -6.19 -22.19 -22.49
N LEU A 37 -5.71 -22.52 -23.69
CA LEU A 37 -5.50 -23.88 -24.18
C LEU A 37 -4.33 -24.54 -23.45
N ALA A 38 -3.25 -23.81 -23.20
CA ALA A 38 -2.11 -24.27 -22.41
C ALA A 38 -2.56 -24.69 -21.01
N ALA A 39 -3.32 -23.83 -20.32
CA ALA A 39 -3.87 -24.15 -19.00
C ALA A 39 -4.82 -25.35 -19.04
N ARG A 40 -5.76 -25.40 -20.01
CA ARG A 40 -6.70 -26.53 -20.15
C ARG A 40 -5.98 -27.85 -20.45
N CYS A 41 -4.86 -27.81 -21.16
CA CYS A 41 -4.09 -28.97 -21.58
C CYS A 41 -2.91 -29.31 -20.66
N GLY A 42 -2.75 -28.63 -19.53
CA GLY A 42 -1.69 -28.91 -18.56
C GLY A 42 -0.28 -28.58 -19.07
N TYR A 43 -0.14 -27.54 -19.90
CA TYR A 43 1.13 -27.03 -20.38
C TYR A 43 1.47 -25.69 -19.73
N VAL A 44 2.75 -25.47 -19.45
CA VAL A 44 3.27 -24.20 -18.95
C VAL A 44 4.49 -23.81 -19.78
N LEU A 45 4.47 -22.59 -20.31
CA LEU A 45 5.63 -21.95 -20.92
C LEU A 45 6.10 -20.86 -19.97
N SER A 46 7.37 -20.91 -19.57
CA SER A 46 8.00 -19.91 -18.71
C SER A 46 9.42 -19.63 -19.17
N GLU A 47 10.11 -18.69 -18.53
CA GLU A 47 11.53 -18.46 -18.75
C GLU A 47 12.34 -18.80 -17.50
N ASP A 48 13.56 -19.29 -17.67
CA ASP A 48 14.50 -19.44 -16.57
C ASP A 48 15.15 -18.10 -16.18
N VAL A 49 15.98 -18.11 -15.14
CA VAL A 49 16.69 -16.91 -14.66
C VAL A 49 17.67 -16.31 -15.69
N TRP A 50 17.95 -17.02 -16.78
CA TRP A 50 18.81 -16.60 -17.87
C TRP A 50 18.01 -16.23 -19.15
N GLY A 51 16.68 -16.24 -19.09
CA GLY A 51 15.80 -15.92 -20.22
C GLY A 51 15.62 -17.06 -21.23
N ASN A 52 16.01 -18.30 -20.89
CA ASN A 52 15.76 -19.45 -21.76
C ASN A 52 14.31 -19.95 -21.60
N PRO A 53 13.64 -20.36 -22.68
CA PRO A 53 12.28 -20.88 -22.59
C PRO A 53 12.28 -22.27 -21.95
N ILE A 54 11.47 -22.41 -20.90
CA ILE A 54 11.12 -23.67 -20.25
C ILE A 54 9.71 -24.04 -20.67
N PHE A 55 9.57 -25.24 -21.26
CA PHE A 55 8.28 -25.84 -21.53
C PHE A 55 8.06 -27.03 -20.58
N ARG A 56 6.96 -26.98 -19.83
CA ARG A 56 6.52 -28.05 -18.95
C ARG A 56 5.20 -28.59 -19.47
N ALA A 57 5.10 -29.92 -19.54
CA ALA A 57 3.87 -30.59 -19.90
C ALA A 57 3.54 -31.67 -18.88
N SER A 58 2.28 -31.69 -18.44
CA SER A 58 1.71 -32.79 -17.69
C SER A 58 1.71 -34.05 -18.56
N VAL A 59 2.02 -35.21 -17.98
CA VAL A 59 1.89 -36.51 -18.68
C VAL A 59 0.43 -36.90 -18.94
N LEU A 60 -0.51 -36.20 -18.31
CA LEU A 60 -1.96 -36.28 -18.55
C LEU A 60 -2.46 -35.12 -19.40
N GLY A 61 -1.55 -34.29 -19.93
CA GLY A 61 -1.90 -33.17 -20.79
C GLY A 61 -2.46 -33.62 -22.14
N CYS A 62 -3.04 -32.68 -22.89
CA CYS A 62 -3.52 -32.96 -24.24
C CYS A 62 -2.42 -33.56 -25.11
N HIS A 63 -2.76 -34.32 -26.15
CA HIS A 63 -1.83 -34.84 -27.16
C HIS A 63 -0.65 -35.69 -26.64
N VAL A 64 -0.58 -35.96 -25.33
CA VAL A 64 0.38 -36.90 -24.76
C VAL A 64 -0.11 -38.31 -25.06
N THR A 65 0.73 -39.11 -25.68
CA THR A 65 0.46 -40.53 -25.91
C THR A 65 0.86 -41.33 -24.67
N ASN A 66 -0.01 -42.21 -24.20
CA ASN A 66 0.27 -43.09 -23.08
C ASN A 66 0.33 -44.56 -23.56
N GLU A 67 1.49 -45.18 -23.36
CA GLU A 67 1.70 -46.61 -23.57
C GLU A 67 1.72 -47.33 -22.22
N ALA A 68 0.58 -47.94 -21.88
CA ALA A 68 0.41 -48.85 -20.74
C ALA A 68 0.84 -48.27 -19.37
N ASP A 69 0.65 -46.95 -19.15
CA ASP A 69 1.05 -46.22 -17.94
C ASP A 69 2.57 -46.33 -17.63
N GLN A 70 3.37 -46.71 -18.62
CA GLN A 70 4.81 -46.92 -18.50
C GLN A 70 5.62 -45.94 -19.34
N LEU A 71 5.13 -45.56 -20.52
CA LEU A 71 5.81 -44.64 -21.42
C LEU A 71 4.83 -43.57 -21.90
N PHE A 72 5.14 -42.32 -21.59
CA PHE A 72 4.40 -41.14 -22.03
C PHE A 72 5.24 -40.37 -23.04
N SER A 73 4.64 -39.95 -24.15
CA SER A 73 5.36 -39.19 -25.17
C SER A 73 4.57 -37.99 -25.69
N LEU A 74 5.26 -36.88 -25.94
CA LEU A 74 4.70 -35.66 -26.50
C LEU A 74 5.68 -35.09 -27.52
N THR A 75 5.22 -34.78 -28.73
CA THR A 75 6.07 -34.16 -29.76
C THR A 75 5.80 -32.66 -29.82
N VAL A 76 6.86 -31.87 -29.74
CA VAL A 76 6.79 -30.40 -29.84
C VAL A 76 7.60 -29.88 -31.02
N ASN A 77 7.13 -28.79 -31.61
CA ASN A 77 7.79 -28.03 -32.66
C ASN A 77 8.40 -26.78 -32.06
N ILE A 78 9.71 -26.63 -32.22
CA ILE A 78 10.50 -25.52 -31.68
C ILE A 78 10.90 -24.60 -32.84
N LYS A 79 10.36 -23.38 -32.86
CA LYS A 79 10.66 -22.35 -33.85
C LYS A 79 11.80 -21.48 -33.35
N VAL A 80 12.91 -21.47 -34.10
CA VAL A 80 14.11 -20.70 -33.79
C VAL A 80 14.35 -19.67 -34.88
N SER A 81 14.47 -18.40 -34.50
CA SER A 81 14.79 -17.30 -35.41
C SER A 81 15.78 -16.35 -34.76
N SER A 82 16.57 -15.65 -35.58
CA SER A 82 17.38 -14.50 -35.17
C SER A 82 16.57 -13.20 -35.05
N TYR A 83 15.27 -13.23 -35.36
CA TYR A 83 14.38 -12.08 -35.29
C TYR A 83 13.31 -12.27 -34.19
N PRO A 84 13.04 -11.26 -33.33
CA PRO A 84 12.12 -11.35 -32.18
C PRO A 84 10.65 -11.65 -32.53
N ASN A 85 10.27 -11.54 -33.80
CA ASN A 85 8.92 -11.81 -34.31
C ASN A 85 8.84 -13.14 -35.09
N LEU A 86 9.80 -14.04 -34.90
CA LEU A 86 9.90 -15.35 -35.57
C LEU A 86 9.91 -15.27 -37.10
N ARG A 87 10.26 -14.11 -37.71
CA ARG A 87 10.41 -14.01 -39.17
C ARG A 87 11.54 -14.93 -39.61
N ARG A 88 11.31 -15.74 -40.66
CA ARG A 88 12.25 -16.78 -41.13
C ARG A 88 12.66 -17.78 -40.04
N ALA A 89 11.75 -18.11 -39.12
CA ALA A 89 12.02 -19.14 -38.14
C ALA A 89 12.23 -20.52 -38.78
N THR A 90 13.20 -21.27 -38.25
CA THR A 90 13.43 -22.69 -38.57
C THR A 90 12.73 -23.52 -37.50
N THR A 91 11.96 -24.52 -37.89
CA THR A 91 11.22 -25.39 -36.97
C THR A 91 11.97 -26.70 -36.75
N TYR A 92 12.22 -27.04 -35.49
CA TYR A 92 12.81 -28.32 -35.06
C TYR A 92 11.74 -29.17 -34.35
N MET A 93 11.55 -30.40 -34.80
CA MET A 93 10.65 -31.34 -34.13
C MET A 93 11.41 -32.07 -33.02
N TYR A 94 10.89 -32.04 -31.80
CA TYR A 94 11.50 -32.69 -30.65
C TYR A 94 10.48 -33.57 -29.91
N PRO A 95 10.70 -34.89 -29.85
CA PRO A 95 9.87 -35.77 -29.05
C PRO A 95 10.37 -35.82 -27.60
N MET A 96 9.47 -35.56 -26.66
CA MET A 96 9.68 -35.66 -25.23
C MET A 96 9.14 -37.01 -24.74
N TYR A 97 9.90 -37.69 -23.89
CA TYR A 97 9.54 -38.98 -23.33
C TYR A 97 9.62 -38.96 -21.80
N CYS A 98 8.69 -39.63 -21.13
CA CYS A 98 8.71 -39.85 -19.69
C CYS A 98 8.37 -41.31 -19.41
N THR A 99 9.12 -41.98 -18.52
CA THR A 99 8.87 -43.38 -18.16
C THR A 99 8.62 -43.53 -16.67
N TYR A 100 7.70 -44.43 -16.30
CA TYR A 100 7.37 -44.73 -14.91
C TYR A 100 7.59 -46.20 -14.56
N SER A 101 8.18 -46.44 -13.39
CA SER A 101 8.17 -47.75 -12.74
C SER A 101 6.87 -47.93 -11.93
N GLN A 102 6.37 -49.18 -11.80
CA GLN A 102 5.15 -49.49 -11.03
C GLN A 102 5.18 -49.08 -9.54
N TRP A 103 6.36 -48.73 -9.00
CA TRP A 103 6.56 -48.19 -7.64
C TRP A 103 7.17 -46.79 -7.61
N ALA A 104 6.98 -46.00 -8.66
CA ALA A 104 7.35 -44.58 -8.62
C ALA A 104 6.45 -43.87 -7.60
N PRO A 105 7.01 -43.13 -6.62
CA PRO A 105 6.18 -42.32 -5.73
C PRO A 105 5.40 -41.31 -6.56
N ARG A 106 4.08 -41.24 -6.35
CA ARG A 106 3.24 -40.21 -6.97
C ARG A 106 3.60 -38.86 -6.32
N GLU A 107 4.33 -38.00 -7.02
CA GLU A 107 4.62 -36.65 -6.55
C GLU A 107 3.37 -35.77 -6.63
N ILE A 108 3.15 -34.98 -5.58
CA ILE A 108 2.05 -34.02 -5.51
C ILE A 108 2.54 -32.74 -6.20
N VAL A 109 1.92 -32.37 -7.31
CA VAL A 109 2.23 -31.13 -8.04
C VAL A 109 1.38 -29.99 -7.46
N CYS A 110 2.05 -28.91 -7.06
CA CYS A 110 1.47 -27.71 -6.47
C CYS A 110 1.04 -26.75 -7.60
N GLU A 111 -0.26 -26.55 -7.82
CA GLU A 111 -0.75 -25.69 -8.93
C GLU A 111 -0.91 -24.22 -8.56
N GLU A 112 -1.31 -23.90 -7.33
CA GLU A 112 -1.45 -22.52 -6.88
C GLU A 112 -0.88 -22.33 -5.48
N ASN A 113 0.06 -21.40 -5.35
CA ASN A 113 0.50 -20.86 -4.09
C ASN A 113 -0.07 -19.46 -3.91
N TYR A 114 -0.64 -19.19 -2.74
CA TYR A 114 -1.18 -17.88 -2.42
C TYR A 114 -0.84 -17.48 -0.99
N MET A 115 -0.77 -16.18 -0.75
CA MET A 115 -0.66 -15.62 0.59
C MET A 115 -2.00 -14.98 0.94
N GLU A 116 -2.54 -15.38 2.09
CA GLU A 116 -3.72 -14.75 2.67
C GLU A 116 -3.35 -14.05 3.96
N SER A 117 -4.00 -12.92 4.19
CA SER A 117 -3.92 -12.21 5.45
C SER A 117 -4.70 -12.95 6.54
N SER A 118 -4.14 -12.99 7.74
CA SER A 118 -4.80 -13.59 8.89
C SER A 118 -4.43 -12.88 10.19
N ILE A 119 -5.18 -13.18 11.25
CA ILE A 119 -4.97 -12.66 12.60
C ILE A 119 -4.77 -13.84 13.53
N SER A 120 -3.67 -13.82 14.28
CA SER A 120 -3.40 -14.78 15.36
C SER A 120 -3.00 -14.03 16.62
N ASN A 121 -3.68 -14.29 17.74
CA ASN A 121 -3.45 -13.63 19.03
C ASN A 121 -3.40 -12.10 18.96
N GLY A 122 -4.27 -11.49 18.13
CA GLY A 122 -4.33 -10.03 17.94
C GLY A 122 -3.21 -9.45 17.08
N ILE A 123 -2.34 -10.28 16.50
CA ILE A 123 -1.26 -9.88 15.62
C ILE A 123 -1.67 -10.15 14.17
N TYR A 124 -1.50 -9.16 13.29
CA TYR A 124 -1.65 -9.32 11.85
C TYR A 124 -0.45 -10.10 11.28
N GLY A 125 -0.73 -10.98 10.34
CA GLY A 125 0.28 -11.74 9.62
C GLY A 125 -0.29 -12.36 8.36
N VAL A 126 0.51 -13.24 7.77
CA VAL A 126 0.15 -13.92 6.54
C VAL A 126 0.28 -15.43 6.70
N ILE A 127 -0.59 -16.16 6.03
CA ILE A 127 -0.52 -17.61 5.90
C ILE A 127 -0.20 -17.89 4.44
N TYR A 128 0.85 -18.67 4.23
CA TYR A 128 1.20 -19.16 2.91
C TYR A 128 0.54 -20.51 2.70
N SER A 129 -0.25 -20.63 1.65
CA SER A 129 -1.02 -21.84 1.35
C SER A 129 -0.62 -22.35 -0.02
N ILE A 130 -0.53 -23.66 -0.13
CA ILE A 130 -0.32 -24.38 -1.38
C ILE A 130 -1.50 -25.32 -1.59
N ASN A 131 -2.25 -25.14 -2.66
CA ASN A 131 -3.32 -26.06 -3.04
C ASN A 131 -2.72 -27.32 -3.65
N LEU A 132 -2.87 -28.46 -2.97
CA LEU A 132 -2.53 -29.76 -3.55
C LEU A 132 -3.72 -30.30 -4.33
N PHE A 133 -3.43 -30.70 -5.56
CA PHE A 133 -4.39 -31.35 -6.45
C PHE A 133 -4.13 -32.85 -6.48
N LEU A 134 -5.14 -33.65 -6.10
CA LEU A 134 -5.10 -35.11 -6.23
C LEU A 134 -6.27 -35.57 -7.08
N GLU A 135 -5.97 -36.10 -8.26
CA GLU A 135 -6.94 -36.72 -9.15
C GLU A 135 -6.68 -38.23 -9.25
N HIS A 136 -7.73 -39.02 -9.00
CA HIS A 136 -7.72 -40.47 -9.18
C HIS A 136 -8.85 -40.86 -10.12
N VAL A 137 -8.51 -41.59 -11.18
CA VAL A 137 -9.46 -42.07 -12.18
C VAL A 137 -9.36 -43.58 -12.24
N TRP A 138 -10.50 -44.27 -12.18
CA TRP A 138 -10.58 -45.71 -12.37
C TRP A 138 -11.81 -46.08 -13.20
N THR A 139 -11.81 -47.29 -13.72
CA THR A 139 -12.92 -47.88 -14.47
C THR A 139 -13.59 -48.96 -13.64
N ASP A 140 -14.90 -48.85 -13.47
CA ASP A 140 -15.69 -49.88 -12.80
C ASP A 140 -16.00 -51.05 -13.76
N ALA A 141 -16.55 -52.15 -13.24
CA ALA A 141 -16.80 -53.39 -14.01
C ALA A 141 -17.71 -53.18 -15.24
N ASP A 142 -18.49 -52.10 -15.26
CA ASP A 142 -19.39 -51.69 -16.35
C ASP A 142 -18.74 -50.74 -17.36
N TRP A 143 -17.40 -50.59 -17.36
CA TRP A 143 -16.62 -49.69 -18.24
C TRP A 143 -16.93 -48.18 -18.09
N ASN A 144 -17.66 -47.78 -17.05
CA ASN A 144 -17.83 -46.37 -16.71
C ASN A 144 -16.57 -45.84 -16.01
N MET A 145 -16.08 -44.70 -16.48
CA MET A 145 -14.97 -43.98 -15.85
C MET A 145 -15.49 -43.18 -14.66
N THR A 146 -14.99 -43.51 -13.47
CA THR A 146 -15.27 -42.76 -12.24
C THR A 146 -14.03 -41.91 -11.91
N LYS A 147 -14.25 -40.59 -11.78
CA LYS A 147 -13.21 -39.59 -11.50
C LYS A 147 -13.41 -39.03 -10.10
N TYR A 148 -12.39 -39.15 -9.26
CA TYR A 148 -12.35 -38.59 -7.92
C TYR A 148 -11.28 -37.50 -7.85
N THR A 149 -11.68 -36.32 -7.42
CA THR A 149 -10.82 -35.14 -7.36
C THR A 149 -10.85 -34.57 -5.95
N VAL A 150 -9.68 -34.39 -5.35
CA VAL A 150 -9.50 -33.86 -4.00
C VAL A 150 -8.55 -32.68 -4.05
N PHE A 151 -9.00 -31.58 -3.45
CA PHE A 151 -8.17 -30.42 -3.14
C PHE A 151 -7.79 -30.49 -1.66
N LYS A 152 -6.49 -30.51 -1.37
CA LYS A 152 -5.99 -30.49 0.01
C LYS A 152 -4.98 -29.36 0.18
N PRO A 153 -5.37 -28.20 0.75
CA PRO A 153 -4.41 -27.13 0.98
C PRO A 153 -3.40 -27.54 2.06
N ILE A 154 -2.11 -27.37 1.79
CA ILE A 154 -1.07 -27.34 2.82
C ILE A 154 -0.84 -25.88 3.20
N THR A 155 -1.11 -25.56 4.46
CA THR A 155 -0.87 -24.24 5.01
C THR A 155 0.42 -24.24 5.82
N ALA A 156 1.29 -23.27 5.53
CA ALA A 156 2.45 -23.01 6.37
C ALA A 156 2.00 -22.42 7.72
N PRO A 157 2.84 -22.53 8.77
CA PRO A 157 2.59 -21.84 10.02
C PRO A 157 2.41 -20.33 9.81
N PHE A 158 1.57 -19.72 10.65
CA PHE A 158 1.33 -18.28 10.65
C PHE A 158 2.63 -17.48 10.72
N MET A 159 2.84 -16.55 9.79
CA MET A 159 3.99 -15.65 9.78
C MET A 159 3.56 -14.25 10.23
N PRO A 160 3.94 -13.81 11.44
CA PRO A 160 3.64 -12.46 11.91
C PRO A 160 4.25 -11.40 10.99
N ARG A 161 3.46 -10.39 10.61
CA ARG A 161 3.92 -9.24 9.81
C ARG A 161 3.40 -7.95 10.42
N ILE A 162 4.09 -7.43 11.43
CA ILE A 162 3.61 -6.25 12.17
C ILE A 162 3.45 -5.05 11.21
N PRO A 163 2.22 -4.49 11.05
CA PRO A 163 2.01 -3.27 10.29
C PRO A 163 2.75 -2.10 10.93
N ARG A 164 3.26 -1.19 10.11
CA ARG A 164 4.00 -0.02 10.54
C ARG A 164 3.19 1.25 10.29
N ILE A 165 3.40 2.21 11.17
CA ILE A 165 2.97 3.59 10.96
C ILE A 165 4.11 4.32 10.26
N ILE A 166 3.81 4.92 9.12
CA ILE A 166 4.73 5.78 8.38
C ILE A 166 4.21 7.20 8.55
N ASP A 167 4.93 7.99 9.34
CA ASP A 167 4.67 9.41 9.53
C ASP A 167 5.33 10.21 8.41
N LYS A 168 4.52 10.92 7.63
CA LYS A 168 4.92 11.84 6.56
C LYS A 168 4.41 13.26 6.81
N THR A 169 4.20 13.62 8.06
CA THR A 169 3.65 14.92 8.47
C THR A 169 4.32 16.09 7.76
N LEU A 170 3.48 16.93 7.15
CA LEU A 170 3.90 18.11 6.40
C LEU A 170 3.74 19.35 7.29
N GLN A 171 4.79 19.67 8.04
CA GLN A 171 4.78 20.77 9.01
C GLN A 171 4.45 22.13 8.37
N GLU A 172 4.99 22.42 7.18
CA GLU A 172 4.75 23.68 6.48
C GLU A 172 3.29 23.87 6.08
N LYS A 173 2.63 22.79 5.66
CA LYS A 173 1.20 22.77 5.32
C LYS A 173 0.31 22.54 6.53
N ARG A 174 0.90 22.24 7.69
CA ARG A 174 0.21 21.93 8.95
C ARG A 174 -0.79 20.78 8.82
N ILE A 175 -0.36 19.72 8.13
CA ILE A 175 -1.16 18.51 7.88
C ILE A 175 -0.38 17.30 8.39
N PHE A 176 -1.03 16.48 9.22
CA PHE A 176 -0.59 15.12 9.50
C PHE A 176 -0.89 14.25 8.29
N GLU A 177 0.12 13.61 7.72
CA GLU A 177 -0.03 12.59 6.70
C GLU A 177 0.50 11.28 7.29
N VAL A 178 -0.41 10.36 7.60
CA VAL A 178 -0.08 9.11 8.30
C VAL A 178 -0.49 7.94 7.42
N ALA A 179 0.42 7.01 7.18
CA ALA A 179 0.12 5.78 6.45
C ALA A 179 0.27 4.54 7.34
N LEU A 180 -0.74 3.67 7.34
CA LEU A 180 -0.72 2.37 8.00
C LEU A 180 -0.52 1.26 6.95
N GLY A 181 0.50 0.44 7.12
CA GLY A 181 0.79 -0.70 6.23
C GLY A 181 2.16 -1.30 6.50
N PRO A 182 2.63 -2.28 5.69
CA PRO A 182 2.00 -2.80 4.48
C PRO A 182 0.99 -3.93 4.75
N PHE A 183 -0.05 -4.01 3.92
CA PHE A 183 -1.06 -5.07 3.92
C PHE A 183 -1.18 -5.75 2.55
N LEU A 184 -1.64 -6.99 2.51
CA LEU A 184 -2.03 -7.64 1.25
C LEU A 184 -3.33 -7.02 0.68
N PRO A 185 -3.63 -7.24 -0.62
CA PRO A 185 -4.82 -6.69 -1.26
C PRO A 185 -6.16 -7.13 -0.64
N ASP A 186 -6.18 -8.28 0.04
CA ASP A 186 -7.33 -8.88 0.72
C ASP A 186 -7.70 -8.20 2.05
N VAL A 187 -6.96 -7.15 2.46
CA VAL A 187 -7.30 -6.32 3.62
C VAL A 187 -8.09 -5.09 3.17
N SER A 188 -9.16 -4.78 3.88
CA SER A 188 -10.00 -3.59 3.61
C SER A 188 -10.17 -2.72 4.85
N LEU A 189 -10.18 -1.40 4.64
CA LEU A 189 -10.42 -0.43 5.70
C LEU A 189 -11.93 -0.28 5.94
N VAL A 190 -12.35 -0.49 7.19
CA VAL A 190 -13.76 -0.40 7.60
C VAL A 190 -14.04 0.96 8.20
N THR A 191 -13.30 1.34 9.24
CA THR A 191 -13.44 2.63 9.90
C THR A 191 -12.10 3.20 10.36
N ILE A 192 -12.06 4.53 10.41
CA ILE A 192 -11.02 5.32 11.05
C ILE A 192 -11.69 6.13 12.16
N THR A 193 -11.14 6.05 13.36
CA THR A 193 -11.56 6.88 14.50
C THR A 193 -10.52 7.94 14.75
N VAL A 194 -10.87 9.20 14.51
CA VAL A 194 -10.11 10.38 14.92
C VAL A 194 -10.89 11.06 16.05
N GLY A 195 -10.35 11.08 17.27
CA GLY A 195 -11.10 11.48 18.46
C GLY A 195 -12.00 10.36 19.01
N ASN A 196 -13.31 10.61 19.14
CA ASN A 196 -14.24 9.71 19.84
C ASN A 196 -15.25 8.98 18.94
N MET A 197 -15.31 9.29 17.64
CA MET A 197 -16.32 8.73 16.74
C MET A 197 -15.67 7.93 15.60
N PRO A 198 -16.03 6.65 15.42
CA PRO A 198 -15.56 5.88 14.26
C PRO A 198 -16.29 6.36 13.00
N LEU A 199 -15.53 6.67 11.95
CA LEU A 199 -16.02 7.14 10.67
C LEU A 199 -15.64 6.15 9.57
N THR A 200 -16.54 5.87 8.64
CA THR A 200 -16.23 5.12 7.41
C THR A 200 -15.44 6.01 6.43
N PRO A 201 -14.71 5.43 5.45
CA PRO A 201 -13.98 6.21 4.44
C PRO A 201 -14.83 7.25 3.69
N ARG A 202 -16.14 7.03 3.57
CA ARG A 202 -17.07 7.99 2.94
C ARG A 202 -17.46 9.13 3.87
N GLU A 203 -17.66 8.84 5.15
CA GLU A 203 -17.99 9.86 6.15
C GLU A 203 -16.77 10.73 6.46
N THR A 204 -15.56 10.17 6.45
CA THR A 204 -14.32 10.92 6.68
C THR A 204 -14.17 12.08 5.70
N GLU A 205 -14.53 11.90 4.43
CA GLU A 205 -14.49 12.96 3.42
C GLU A 205 -15.46 14.11 3.74
N TYR A 206 -16.65 13.80 4.25
CA TYR A 206 -17.63 14.81 4.69
C TYR A 206 -17.12 15.61 5.90
N HIS A 207 -16.32 14.97 6.75
CA HIS A 207 -15.65 15.60 7.89
C HIS A 207 -14.33 16.30 7.54
N GLY A 208 -13.96 16.35 6.25
CA GLY A 208 -12.75 17.04 5.77
C GLY A 208 -11.46 16.25 5.95
N TYR A 209 -11.54 14.96 6.30
CA TYR A 209 -10.41 14.03 6.32
C TYR A 209 -10.26 13.38 4.95
N LYS A 210 -9.03 13.32 4.44
CA LYS A 210 -8.75 12.65 3.17
C LYS A 210 -8.11 11.30 3.43
N VAL A 211 -8.76 10.26 2.91
CA VAL A 211 -8.35 8.86 3.10
C VAL A 211 -8.19 8.22 1.74
N TYR A 212 -7.06 7.54 1.50
CA TYR A 212 -6.82 6.87 0.22
C TYR A 212 -5.85 5.69 0.38
N GLU A 213 -5.92 4.75 -0.55
CA GLU A 213 -5.04 3.60 -0.60
C GLU A 213 -3.80 3.91 -1.45
N THR A 214 -2.61 3.53 -0.97
CA THR A 214 -1.36 3.63 -1.73
C THR A 214 -0.82 2.24 -2.02
N PRO A 215 -0.71 1.82 -3.30
CA PRO A 215 -0.05 0.57 -3.64
C PRO A 215 1.48 0.71 -3.49
N PHE A 216 2.11 -0.34 -2.94
CA PHE A 216 3.56 -0.47 -2.86
C PHE A 216 4.10 -1.34 -4.01
N PRO A 217 5.36 -1.17 -4.42
CA PRO A 217 5.98 -1.96 -5.49
C PRO A 217 5.93 -3.48 -5.25
N ASN A 218 5.82 -3.88 -3.99
CA ASN A 218 5.87 -5.26 -3.53
C ASN A 218 4.50 -5.98 -3.64
N GLY A 219 3.51 -5.37 -4.31
CA GLY A 219 2.14 -5.87 -4.44
C GLY A 219 1.27 -5.68 -3.19
N THR A 220 1.84 -5.20 -2.09
CA THR A 220 1.12 -4.79 -0.88
C THR A 220 0.55 -3.38 -1.01
N LYS A 221 -0.35 -2.99 -0.13
CA LYS A 221 -0.92 -1.63 -0.06
C LYS A 221 -0.86 -1.05 1.35
N GLY A 222 -1.03 0.26 1.46
CA GLY A 222 -1.18 0.98 2.72
C GLY A 222 -2.37 1.93 2.68
N PHE A 223 -2.88 2.29 3.86
CA PHE A 223 -3.98 3.24 4.01
C PHE A 223 -3.42 4.57 4.52
N ASN A 224 -3.57 5.62 3.72
CA ASN A 224 -3.13 6.97 4.06
C ASN A 224 -4.30 7.78 4.62
N LEU A 225 -4.00 8.62 5.61
CA LEU A 225 -4.92 9.55 6.25
C LEU A 225 -4.25 10.93 6.32
N GLU A 226 -4.93 11.95 5.81
CA GLU A 226 -4.53 13.36 5.95
C GLU A 226 -5.48 14.09 6.94
N VAL A 227 -4.91 14.71 7.98
CA VAL A 227 -5.64 15.48 9.01
C VAL A 227 -4.96 16.82 9.26
N SER A 228 -5.72 17.92 9.23
CA SER A 228 -5.20 19.25 9.55
C SER A 228 -4.86 19.40 11.04
N PHE A 229 -3.80 20.14 11.36
CA PHE A 229 -3.43 20.47 12.76
C PHE A 229 -4.49 21.34 13.45
N ASP A 230 -5.35 22.00 12.68
CA ASP A 230 -6.42 22.84 13.21
C ASP A 230 -7.71 22.09 13.52
N ASP A 231 -7.77 20.79 13.18
CA ASP A 231 -8.86 19.90 13.51
C ASP A 231 -9.15 19.89 15.04
N PRO A 232 -10.43 19.88 15.46
CA PRO A 232 -10.81 19.90 16.87
C PRO A 232 -10.36 18.65 17.66
N ASN A 233 -10.16 17.51 17.00
CA ASN A 233 -9.75 16.25 17.63
C ASN A 233 -8.23 16.10 17.75
N VAL A 234 -7.44 17.01 17.14
CA VAL A 234 -5.98 17.04 17.32
C VAL A 234 -5.67 17.69 18.68
N LEU A 235 -4.97 16.93 19.52
CA LEU A 235 -4.56 17.40 20.85
C LEU A 235 -3.40 18.39 20.71
N LYS A 236 -3.44 19.44 21.52
CA LYS A 236 -2.47 20.54 21.47
C LYS A 236 -1.91 20.78 22.86
N GLU A 237 -0.61 20.58 23.01
CA GLU A 237 0.13 20.78 24.25
C GLU A 237 1.16 21.89 24.07
N TYR A 238 1.32 22.73 25.08
CA TYR A 238 2.31 23.80 25.07
C TYR A 238 3.58 23.27 25.73
N VAL A 239 4.59 22.98 24.91
CA VAL A 239 5.88 22.51 25.42
C VAL A 239 6.62 23.70 26.05
N ASN A 240 6.70 24.81 25.31
CA ASN A 240 7.40 26.03 25.68
C ASN A 240 6.59 27.28 25.25
N ARG A 241 7.07 28.49 25.60
CA ARG A 241 6.43 29.75 25.15
C ARG A 241 6.29 29.86 23.61
N ASN A 242 7.22 29.23 22.89
CA ASN A 242 7.37 29.38 21.45
C ASN A 242 7.10 28.08 20.68
N GLU A 243 6.64 27.01 21.33
CA GLU A 243 6.46 25.71 20.68
C GLU A 243 5.13 25.07 21.08
N THR A 244 4.41 24.57 20.09
CA THR A 244 3.19 23.76 20.29
C THR A 244 3.44 22.35 19.81
N LYS A 245 3.19 21.38 20.68
CA LYS A 245 3.13 19.97 20.32
C LYS A 245 1.72 19.63 19.89
N TYR A 246 1.59 19.04 18.70
CA TYR A 246 0.35 18.50 18.16
C TYR A 246 0.43 16.99 18.25
N THR A 247 -0.60 16.36 18.80
CA THR A 247 -0.70 14.91 18.89
C THR A 247 -1.98 14.46 18.20
N LEU A 248 -1.83 13.57 17.22
CA LEU A 248 -2.94 12.93 16.52
C LEU A 248 -3.01 11.46 16.97
N ARG A 249 -4.18 11.08 17.49
CA ARG A 249 -4.51 9.70 17.86
C ARG A 249 -5.51 9.14 16.87
N VAL A 250 -5.20 7.99 16.31
CA VAL A 250 -6.02 7.34 15.29
C VAL A 250 -6.19 5.86 15.63
N ASN A 251 -7.43 5.37 15.59
CA ASN A 251 -7.70 3.93 15.65
C ASN A 251 -8.26 3.47 14.31
N TYR A 252 -7.64 2.45 13.74
CA TYR A 252 -8.03 1.83 12.48
C TYR A 252 -8.77 0.52 12.78
N THR A 253 -9.88 0.30 12.09
CA THR A 253 -10.57 -0.99 12.04
C THR A 253 -10.52 -1.50 10.61
N LEU A 254 -9.89 -2.67 10.43
CA LEU A 254 -9.71 -3.32 9.14
C LEU A 254 -10.44 -4.68 9.14
N ASN A 255 -10.90 -5.10 7.98
CA ASN A 255 -11.29 -6.49 7.73
C ASN A 255 -10.10 -7.21 7.08
N VAL A 256 -9.70 -8.34 7.67
CA VAL A 256 -8.49 -9.08 7.30
C VAL A 256 -8.85 -10.45 6.75
N GLY A 257 -8.35 -10.73 5.54
CA GLY A 257 -8.48 -12.03 4.89
C GLY A 257 -9.89 -12.33 4.37
N PRO A 258 -10.09 -13.50 3.73
CA PRO A 258 -11.37 -13.90 3.16
C PRO A 258 -12.47 -14.09 4.22
N GLU A 259 -12.09 -14.42 5.46
CA GLU A 259 -13.01 -14.54 6.59
C GLU A 259 -13.44 -13.17 7.17
N MET A 260 -12.92 -12.06 6.64
CA MET A 260 -13.23 -10.70 7.07
C MET A 260 -13.08 -10.50 8.59
N LYS A 261 -11.99 -11.02 9.17
CA LYS A 261 -11.75 -10.91 10.61
C LYS A 261 -11.47 -9.44 10.96
N PRO A 262 -12.14 -8.87 11.98
CA PRO A 262 -11.87 -7.51 12.41
C PRO A 262 -10.48 -7.41 13.06
N TYR A 263 -9.69 -6.43 12.62
CA TYR A 263 -8.38 -6.10 13.16
C TYR A 263 -8.36 -4.63 13.59
N HIS A 264 -7.94 -4.39 14.83
CA HIS A 264 -7.82 -3.05 15.38
C HIS A 264 -6.35 -2.66 15.53
N HIS A 265 -6.00 -1.47 15.05
CA HIS A 265 -4.65 -0.92 15.18
C HIS A 265 -4.73 0.53 15.63
N SER A 266 -4.01 0.88 16.69
CA SER A 266 -3.93 2.24 17.22
C SER A 266 -2.62 2.90 16.84
N ALA A 267 -2.67 4.15 16.40
CA ALA A 267 -1.53 4.97 16.05
C ALA A 267 -1.56 6.29 16.82
N GLU A 268 -0.39 6.73 17.26
CA GLU A 268 -0.19 8.04 17.87
C GLU A 268 1.02 8.69 17.18
N VAL A 269 0.82 9.84 16.55
CA VAL A 269 1.87 10.63 15.91
C VAL A 269 1.92 12.01 16.53
N GLU A 270 3.13 12.57 16.63
CA GLU A 270 3.37 13.83 17.32
C GLU A 270 4.24 14.74 16.47
N CYS A 271 3.88 16.02 16.40
CA CYS A 271 4.67 17.03 15.70
C CYS A 271 4.79 18.31 16.54
N VAL A 272 6.02 18.78 16.76
CA VAL A 272 6.28 20.02 17.48
C VAL A 272 6.54 21.14 16.48
N VAL A 273 5.76 22.20 16.57
CA VAL A 273 5.87 23.37 15.69
C VAL A 273 6.21 24.60 16.50
N ALA A 274 7.26 25.30 16.07
CA ALA A 274 7.60 26.61 16.59
C ALA A 274 6.55 27.65 16.18
N ASP A 275 5.99 28.37 17.15
CA ASP A 275 5.03 29.45 16.95
C ASP A 275 5.69 30.70 16.33
N ILE A 276 7.02 30.83 16.45
CA ILE A 276 7.81 31.91 15.85
C ILE A 276 9.01 31.27 15.16
N VAL A 277 9.15 31.51 13.85
CA VAL A 277 10.28 31.03 13.04
C VAL A 277 10.95 32.21 12.36
N CYS A 278 12.27 32.34 12.54
CA CYS A 278 13.09 33.37 11.89
C CYS A 278 14.04 32.69 10.91
N TYR A 279 13.91 32.98 9.62
CA TYR A 279 14.76 32.44 8.58
C TYR A 279 16.00 33.33 8.35
N PRO A 280 17.15 32.76 7.95
CA PRO A 280 18.37 33.54 7.65
C PRO A 280 18.20 34.56 6.52
N ASN A 281 17.22 34.37 5.63
CA ASN A 281 16.88 35.31 4.57
C ASN A 281 16.07 36.53 5.06
N GLY A 282 15.86 36.67 6.36
CA GLY A 282 15.09 37.76 6.96
C GLY A 282 13.58 37.54 6.98
N THR A 283 13.07 36.38 6.56
CA THR A 283 11.63 36.07 6.67
C THR A 283 11.29 35.66 8.10
N ILE A 284 10.24 36.25 8.67
CA ILE A 284 9.68 35.87 9.97
C ILE A 284 8.28 35.31 9.75
N ILE A 285 8.03 34.13 10.32
CA ILE A 285 6.71 33.50 10.36
C ILE A 285 6.25 33.44 11.80
N ILE A 286 5.07 33.99 12.07
CA ILE A 286 4.44 33.98 13.39
C ILE A 286 3.09 33.30 13.29
N SER A 287 2.86 32.32 14.16
CA SER A 287 1.58 31.67 14.39
C SER A 287 0.97 32.19 15.69
N ALA A 288 0.31 33.34 15.60
CA ALA A 288 -0.36 33.95 16.73
C ALA A 288 -1.63 33.18 17.11
N LYS A 289 -1.86 33.01 18.42
CA LYS A 289 -3.00 32.26 18.95
C LYS A 289 -3.97 33.16 19.69
N MET A 290 -5.25 32.84 19.53
CA MET A 290 -6.36 33.39 20.30
C MET A 290 -6.23 32.99 21.78
N ARG A 291 -5.97 33.97 22.67
CA ARG A 291 -5.78 33.73 24.12
C ARG A 291 -6.70 34.56 25.02
N THR A 292 -7.46 35.51 24.46
CA THR A 292 -8.35 36.36 25.25
C THR A 292 -9.72 35.71 25.44
N VAL A 293 -10.38 36.06 26.54
CA VAL A 293 -11.80 35.78 26.78
C VAL A 293 -12.47 37.14 27.00
N PRO A 294 -13.47 37.53 26.21
CA PRO A 294 -14.03 36.80 25.06
C PRO A 294 -13.05 36.67 23.90
N SER A 295 -13.33 35.71 23.01
CA SER A 295 -12.56 35.52 21.78
C SER A 295 -12.68 36.74 20.87
N ILE A 296 -11.57 37.15 20.26
CA ILE A 296 -11.49 38.21 19.26
C ILE A 296 -11.45 37.59 17.87
N ASP A 297 -11.86 38.35 16.86
CA ASP A 297 -11.72 37.90 15.47
C ASP A 297 -10.25 38.00 15.05
N MET A 298 -9.56 36.86 15.02
CA MET A 298 -8.15 36.78 14.65
C MET A 298 -7.88 37.35 13.25
N ARG A 299 -8.88 37.40 12.35
CA ARG A 299 -8.75 37.98 11.01
C ARG A 299 -8.55 39.49 11.02
N LYS A 300 -8.96 40.17 12.10
CA LYS A 300 -8.82 41.63 12.27
C LYS A 300 -7.55 42.02 13.02
N THR A 301 -6.73 41.05 13.44
CA THR A 301 -5.43 41.35 14.04
C THR A 301 -4.49 41.96 12.99
N LYS A 302 -3.51 42.75 13.44
CA LYS A 302 -2.54 43.44 12.58
C LYS A 302 -1.19 43.55 13.28
N LEU A 303 -0.12 43.70 12.51
CA LEU A 303 1.20 44.04 13.07
C LEU A 303 1.27 45.55 13.43
N LYS A 304 2.44 46.03 13.87
CA LYS A 304 2.67 47.47 14.13
C LYS A 304 2.25 48.35 12.95
N ASP A 305 2.55 47.90 11.73
CA ASP A 305 1.98 48.47 10.52
C ASP A 305 0.57 47.91 10.27
N SER A 306 -0.42 48.79 10.22
CA SER A 306 -1.83 48.41 10.05
C SER A 306 -2.17 47.81 8.70
N THR A 307 -1.30 47.96 7.70
CA THR A 307 -1.44 47.31 6.39
C THR A 307 -1.08 45.83 6.44
N CYS A 308 -0.26 45.41 7.42
CA CYS A 308 0.18 44.04 7.57
C CYS A 308 -0.83 43.21 8.37
N LYS A 309 -1.69 42.51 7.64
CA LYS A 309 -2.70 41.57 8.14
C LYS A 309 -2.21 40.11 8.07
N PRO A 310 -2.90 39.16 8.73
CA PRO A 310 -2.59 37.75 8.62
C PRO A 310 -2.73 37.26 7.17
N GLU A 311 -1.78 36.44 6.72
CA GLU A 311 -1.85 35.75 5.42
C GLU A 311 -2.95 34.69 5.45
N GLU A 312 -3.06 33.98 6.57
CA GLU A 312 -4.12 33.00 6.84
C GLU A 312 -4.64 33.15 8.28
N SER A 313 -5.93 32.95 8.50
CA SER A 313 -6.50 33.02 9.85
C SER A 313 -7.81 32.24 9.98
N ASN A 314 -8.02 31.70 11.18
CA ASN A 314 -9.24 31.05 11.63
C ASN A 314 -9.63 31.59 13.01
N ASP A 315 -10.73 31.10 13.59
CA ASP A 315 -11.26 31.60 14.87
C ASP A 315 -10.29 31.43 16.06
N ARG A 316 -9.20 30.66 15.89
CA ARG A 316 -8.24 30.31 16.94
C ARG A 316 -6.83 30.85 16.69
N ARG A 317 -6.47 31.19 15.46
CA ARG A 317 -5.09 31.51 15.04
C ARG A 317 -5.04 32.52 13.90
N ALA A 318 -3.95 33.28 13.88
CA ALA A 318 -3.55 34.14 12.79
C ALA A 318 -2.10 33.86 12.40
N PHE A 319 -1.86 33.58 11.13
CA PHE A 319 -0.54 33.37 10.55
C PHE A 319 -0.06 34.65 9.90
N PHE A 320 1.07 35.16 10.37
CA PHE A 320 1.75 36.30 9.80
C PHE A 320 3.05 35.84 9.16
N LYS A 321 3.31 36.34 7.95
CA LYS A 321 4.56 36.17 7.24
C LYS A 321 5.02 37.53 6.75
N PHE A 322 6.18 37.97 7.20
CA PHE A 322 6.70 39.27 6.83
C PHE A 322 8.23 39.25 6.83
N HIS A 323 8.83 40.20 6.12
CA HIS A 323 10.28 40.38 6.15
C HIS A 323 10.66 41.24 7.36
N VAL A 324 11.81 40.95 7.96
CA VAL A 324 12.30 41.57 9.21
C VAL A 324 12.45 43.09 9.13
N THR A 325 12.58 43.66 7.94
CA THR A 325 12.67 45.11 7.70
C THR A 325 11.32 45.77 7.36
N THR A 326 10.22 45.02 7.40
CA THR A 326 8.88 45.46 6.97
C THR A 326 7.88 45.43 8.13
N CYS A 327 6.62 45.81 7.89
CA CYS A 327 5.52 45.74 8.85
C CYS A 327 5.73 46.48 10.18
N GLY A 328 6.48 47.59 10.14
CA GLY A 328 6.77 48.40 11.33
C GLY A 328 7.71 47.72 12.33
N THR A 329 8.46 46.70 11.91
CA THR A 329 9.41 45.97 12.78
C THR A 329 10.54 46.90 13.20
N SER A 330 10.74 47.04 14.52
CA SER A 330 11.84 47.81 15.09
C SER A 330 13.05 46.91 15.38
N GLN A 331 14.26 47.45 15.31
CA GLN A 331 15.48 46.72 15.67
C GLN A 331 16.16 47.35 16.89
N ARG A 332 16.73 46.51 17.75
CA ARG A 332 17.56 46.92 18.89
C ARG A 332 18.85 46.09 18.93
N PHE A 333 19.92 46.70 19.41
CA PHE A 333 21.21 46.04 19.58
C PHE A 333 21.37 45.64 21.05
N GLU A 334 21.53 44.35 21.31
CA GLU A 334 21.73 43.81 22.65
C GLU A 334 23.01 42.97 22.66
N GLY A 335 24.12 43.61 23.06
CA GLY A 335 25.47 43.05 22.96
C GLY A 335 25.86 42.73 21.52
N ASN A 336 26.19 41.47 21.24
CA ASN A 336 26.54 40.98 19.90
C ASN A 336 25.34 40.46 19.10
N ARG A 337 24.09 40.71 19.55
CA ARG A 337 22.88 40.24 18.87
C ARG A 337 22.03 41.41 18.43
N ILE A 338 21.45 41.29 17.24
CA ILE A 338 20.40 42.19 16.75
C ILE A 338 19.07 41.52 17.11
N ILE A 339 18.19 42.26 17.77
CA ILE A 339 16.86 41.80 18.16
C ILE A 339 15.84 42.61 17.38
N TYR A 340 14.93 41.91 16.74
CA TYR A 340 13.82 42.49 16.00
C TYR A 340 12.53 42.35 16.80
N GLU A 341 11.74 43.41 16.83
CA GLU A 341 10.59 43.53 17.70
C GLU A 341 9.38 44.06 16.92
N ASN A 342 8.30 43.30 16.96
CA ASN A 342 7.02 43.65 16.37
C ASN A 342 5.89 43.26 17.32
N GLU A 343 4.74 43.89 17.18
CA GLU A 343 3.58 43.74 18.06
C GLU A 343 2.38 43.32 17.22
N ILE A 344 1.62 42.33 17.69
CA ILE A 344 0.34 41.94 17.11
C ILE A 344 -0.76 42.59 17.93
N SER A 345 -1.53 43.47 17.29
CA SER A 345 -2.59 44.24 17.93
C SER A 345 -3.97 43.91 17.34
N TYR A 346 -5.02 44.17 18.11
CA TYR A 346 -6.42 44.10 17.70
C TYR A 346 -7.11 45.39 18.11
N ASP A 347 -7.79 46.06 17.17
CA ASP A 347 -8.51 47.29 17.47
C ASP A 347 -9.72 47.00 18.36
N LYS A 348 -9.85 47.72 19.48
CA LYS A 348 -10.96 47.53 20.42
C LYS A 348 -12.32 47.77 19.74
N GLU A 349 -13.13 46.72 19.64
CA GLU A 349 -14.53 46.81 19.26
C GLU A 349 -15.40 46.81 20.52
N THR A 350 -16.40 47.71 20.57
CA THR A 350 -17.39 47.72 21.64
C THR A 350 -18.28 46.49 21.53
N LEU A 351 -18.11 45.52 22.44
CA LEU A 351 -18.98 44.35 22.54
C LEU A 351 -20.41 44.81 22.88
N PRO A 352 -21.46 44.34 22.18
CA PRO A 352 -22.83 44.66 22.53
C PRO A 352 -23.12 44.17 23.95
N ALA A 353 -23.72 45.02 24.78
CA ALA A 353 -24.02 44.75 26.19
C ALA A 353 -25.04 43.60 26.33
N ARG A 354 -24.58 42.36 26.33
CA ARG A 354 -25.36 41.19 26.74
C ARG A 354 -24.54 40.36 27.73
N GLY A 355 -24.53 40.80 28.99
CA GLY A 355 -23.97 40.04 30.11
C GLY A 355 -23.34 40.92 31.19
N PRO A 356 -23.14 40.39 32.41
CA PRO A 356 -22.44 41.11 33.47
C PRO A 356 -20.99 41.44 33.03
N PRO A 357 -20.46 42.61 33.42
CA PRO A 357 -19.12 43.03 33.02
C PRO A 357 -18.08 42.01 33.49
N THR A 358 -17.36 41.41 32.55
CA THR A 358 -16.27 40.48 32.83
C THR A 358 -14.96 41.26 32.79
N ILE A 359 -14.25 41.33 33.92
CA ILE A 359 -12.92 41.95 33.99
C ILE A 359 -11.96 41.08 33.16
N THR A 360 -11.46 41.59 32.04
CA THR A 360 -10.48 40.90 31.21
C THR A 360 -9.07 41.29 31.65
N ARG A 361 -8.21 40.30 31.89
CA ARG A 361 -6.77 40.50 32.09
C ARG A 361 -6.14 40.79 30.72
N ASP A 362 -5.30 41.81 30.61
CA ASP A 362 -4.59 42.10 29.36
C ASP A 362 -3.81 40.86 28.91
N PRO A 363 -3.88 40.47 27.62
CA PRO A 363 -3.08 39.38 27.09
C PRO A 363 -1.59 39.72 27.20
N ASP A 364 -0.75 38.70 27.46
CA ASP A 364 0.72 38.82 27.57
C ASP A 364 1.44 39.24 26.27
N TYR A 365 0.74 39.73 25.25
CA TYR A 365 1.36 40.35 24.09
C TYR A 365 1.67 41.81 24.43
N ARG A 366 2.89 42.05 24.88
CA ARG A 366 3.55 43.35 24.83
C ARG A 366 4.71 43.28 23.86
#